data_AF-A0A7C1FB17-F1
#
_entry.id   AF-A0A7C1FB17-F1
#
_cell.length_a   1.000
_cell.length_b   1.000
_cell.length_c   1.000
_cell.angle_alpha   90.00
_cell.angle_beta   90.00
_cell.angle_gamma   90.00
#
_symmetry.space_group_name_H-M   'P 1'
#
loop_
_entity.id
_entity.type
_entity.pdbx_description
1 polymer ?
#
loop_
_entity_poly.entity_id
_entity_poly.type
_entity_poly.pdbx_seq_one_letter_code
_entity_poly.pdbx_strand_id
1 'polypeptide(L)'
;MVSSETSLERYLDMLFDGAERLMWELSEADGHFTNYGFIRRAAQENQAAYVNLLKAALDQAQRASDTDVYPFQIAHAEIGKRLSRVARQVGYETEGSGDEWETNVWGDPVRPLRYCRTARLLQPSHCIEEEA
;
A
#
# COMPACT_ATOMS: atom_id res chain seq x y z
N MET A 1 -12.29 18.04 -21.54
CA MET A 1 -12.47 17.48 -20.18
C MET A 1 -11.41 16.41 -20.00
N VAL A 2 -10.37 16.67 -19.20
CA VAL A 2 -9.32 15.68 -18.92
C VAL A 2 -9.80 14.85 -17.72
N SER A 3 -10.00 13.55 -17.93
CA SER A 3 -10.63 12.62 -17.00
C SER A 3 -9.91 12.57 -15.65
N SER A 4 -10.67 12.74 -14.56
CA SER A 4 -10.22 12.60 -13.17
C SER A 4 -9.58 11.25 -12.85
N GLU A 5 -10.00 10.19 -13.53
CA GLU A 5 -9.43 8.85 -13.41
C GLU A 5 -7.91 8.82 -13.65
N THR A 6 -7.37 9.77 -14.41
CA THR A 6 -5.94 9.78 -14.77
C THR A 6 -5.01 10.32 -13.70
N SER A 7 -5.52 11.12 -12.76
CA SER A 7 -4.66 11.78 -11.76
C SER A 7 -4.44 10.91 -10.52
N LEU A 8 -5.49 10.25 -10.03
CA LEU A 8 -5.41 9.41 -8.85
C LEU A 8 -4.55 8.16 -9.11
N GLU A 9 -4.80 7.46 -10.22
CA GLU A 9 -4.03 6.27 -10.60
C GLU A 9 -2.55 6.59 -10.85
N ARG A 10 -2.24 7.74 -11.46
CA ARG A 10 -0.86 8.18 -11.64
C ARG A 10 -0.11 8.31 -10.31
N TYR A 11 -0.73 8.91 -9.30
CA TYR A 11 -0.08 9.05 -7.99
C TYR A 11 -0.03 7.73 -7.22
N LEU A 12 -0.99 6.83 -7.44
CA LEU A 12 -0.88 5.45 -6.94
C LEU A 12 0.30 4.71 -7.57
N ASP A 13 0.48 4.82 -8.90
CA ASP A 13 1.61 4.18 -9.58
C ASP A 13 2.94 4.70 -9.05
N MET A 14 3.06 6.01 -8.83
CA MET A 14 4.25 6.61 -8.21
C MET A 14 4.46 6.15 -6.75
N LEU A 15 3.39 6.05 -5.95
CA LEU A 15 3.47 5.60 -4.56
C LEU A 15 3.86 4.12 -4.45
N PHE A 16 3.49 3.31 -5.45
CA PHE A 16 3.77 1.88 -5.53
C PHE A 16 5.01 1.56 -6.38
N ASP A 17 5.78 2.57 -6.79
CA ASP A 17 7.06 2.32 -7.45
C ASP A 17 8.01 1.59 -6.48
N GLY A 18 8.53 0.44 -6.90
CA GLY A 18 9.33 -0.43 -6.04
C GLY A 18 8.56 -1.15 -4.92
N ALA A 19 7.22 -1.21 -4.98
CA ALA A 19 6.40 -1.81 -3.91
C ALA A 19 6.77 -3.27 -3.59
N GLU A 20 7.13 -4.07 -4.58
CA GLU A 20 7.51 -5.48 -4.37
C GLU A 20 8.75 -5.60 -3.46
N ARG A 21 9.78 -4.79 -3.75
CA ARG A 21 11.00 -4.72 -2.94
C ARG A 21 10.69 -4.25 -1.53
N LEU A 22 9.86 -3.21 -1.38
CA LEU A 22 9.46 -2.72 -0.07
C LEU A 22 8.70 -3.78 0.75
N MET A 23 7.79 -4.54 0.14
CA MET A 23 7.10 -5.65 0.80
C MET A 23 8.08 -6.73 1.27
N TRP A 24 9.09 -7.04 0.44
CA TRP A 24 10.15 -7.97 0.80
C TRP A 24 10.94 -7.48 2.01
N GLU A 25 11.45 -6.25 1.96
CA GLU A 25 12.21 -5.63 3.05
C GLU A 25 11.42 -5.61 4.37
N LEU A 26 10.15 -5.17 4.32
CA LEU A 26 9.30 -5.11 5.52
C LEU A 26 8.98 -6.48 6.11
N SER A 27 9.06 -7.54 5.30
CA SER A 27 8.77 -8.91 5.74
C SER A 27 10.01 -9.77 5.98
N GLU A 28 11.20 -9.19 5.89
CA GLU A 28 12.46 -9.94 5.97
C GLU A 28 12.66 -10.62 7.31
N ALA A 29 12.36 -9.92 8.41
CA ALA A 29 12.57 -10.45 9.76
C ALA A 29 11.59 -11.57 10.12
N ASP A 30 10.29 -11.32 9.89
CA ASP A 30 9.21 -12.14 10.46
C ASP A 30 8.29 -12.78 9.41
N GLY A 31 8.67 -12.73 8.13
CA GLY A 31 7.90 -13.29 7.02
C GLY A 31 6.57 -12.57 6.74
N HIS A 32 6.34 -11.40 7.34
CA HIS A 32 5.11 -10.64 7.18
C HIS A 32 5.32 -9.12 7.28
N PHE A 33 4.38 -8.36 6.74
CA PHE A 33 4.30 -6.91 6.94
C PHE A 33 2.84 -6.48 7.16
N THR A 34 2.64 -5.24 7.59
CA THR A 34 1.30 -4.68 7.80
C THR A 34 0.95 -3.57 6.82
N ASN A 35 -0.35 -3.37 6.57
CA ASN A 35 -0.80 -2.26 5.72
C ASN A 35 -0.29 -0.91 6.20
N TYR A 36 -0.29 -0.64 7.51
CA TYR A 36 0.20 0.63 8.04
C TYR A 36 1.73 0.75 7.95
N GLY A 37 2.48 -0.33 8.22
CA GLY A 37 3.93 -0.36 8.00
C GLY A 37 4.30 -0.04 6.55
N PHE A 38 3.61 -0.67 5.59
CA PHE A 38 3.79 -0.39 4.16
C PHE A 38 3.46 1.06 3.82
N ILE A 39 2.27 1.55 4.18
CA ILE A 39 1.83 2.92 3.84
C ILE A 39 2.77 3.96 4.41
N ARG A 40 3.20 3.79 5.67
CA ARG A 40 4.12 4.71 6.33
C ARG A 40 5.43 4.80 5.55
N ARG A 41 6.00 3.66 5.16
CA ARG A 41 7.28 3.64 4.46
C ARG A 41 7.17 4.15 3.02
N ALA A 42 6.15 3.70 2.28
CA ALA A 42 5.88 4.16 0.93
C ALA A 42 5.62 5.68 0.88
N ALA A 43 4.86 6.22 1.83
CA ALA A 43 4.61 7.66 1.92
C ALA A 43 5.85 8.47 2.35
N GLN A 44 6.74 7.91 3.17
CA GLN A 44 8.02 8.55 3.52
C GLN A 44 8.94 8.64 2.30
N GLU A 45 9.02 7.58 1.50
CA GLU A 45 9.86 7.54 0.29
C GLU A 45 9.27 8.38 -0.86
N ASN A 46 7.94 8.45 -0.95
CA ASN A 46 7.22 9.11 -2.03
C ASN A 46 6.27 10.21 -1.54
N GLN A 47 6.74 11.09 -0.62
CA GLN A 47 5.90 12.07 0.06
C GLN A 47 5.10 12.97 -0.91
N ALA A 48 5.73 13.43 -1.99
CA ALA A 48 5.06 14.25 -3.00
C ALA A 48 3.92 13.50 -3.69
N ALA A 49 4.10 12.22 -4.01
CA ALA A 49 3.05 11.39 -4.61
C ALA A 49 1.90 11.18 -3.62
N TYR A 50 2.19 10.90 -2.36
CA TYR A 50 1.18 10.73 -1.32
C TYR A 50 0.34 11.99 -1.10
N VAL A 51 0.97 13.18 -1.00
CA VAL A 51 0.24 14.45 -0.86
C VAL A 51 -0.63 14.73 -2.09
N ASN A 52 -0.09 14.50 -3.29
CA ASN A 52 -0.86 14.71 -4.52
C ASN A 52 -2.00 13.71 -4.68
N LEU A 53 -1.86 12.48 -4.18
CA LEU A 53 -2.92 11.49 -4.12
C LEU A 53 -4.07 11.97 -3.22
N LEU A 54 -3.76 12.48 -2.03
CA LEU A 54 -4.77 13.05 -1.11
C LEU A 54 -5.52 14.23 -1.76
N LYS A 55 -4.80 15.10 -2.46
CA LYS A 55 -5.39 16.22 -3.20
C LYS A 55 -6.31 15.73 -4.34
N ALA A 56 -5.85 14.75 -5.13
CA ALA A 56 -6.66 14.19 -6.21
C ALA A 56 -7.95 13.53 -5.69
N ALA A 57 -7.87 12.85 -4.54
CA ALA A 57 -9.03 12.27 -3.86
C ALA A 57 -10.02 13.35 -3.38
N LEU A 58 -9.52 14.49 -2.87
CA LEU A 58 -10.35 15.64 -2.47
C LEU A 58 -11.08 16.24 -3.69
N ASP A 59 -10.35 16.48 -4.78
CA ASP A 59 -10.93 17.04 -6.01
C ASP A 59 -11.98 16.10 -6.62
N GLN A 60 -11.85 14.79 -6.42
CA GLN A 60 -12.84 13.79 -6.82
C GLN A 60 -14.10 13.84 -5.93
N ALA A 61 -13.94 13.87 -4.61
CA ALA A 61 -15.06 13.95 -3.66
C ALA A 61 -15.92 15.21 -3.89
N GLN A 62 -15.26 16.36 -4.05
CA GLN A 62 -15.94 17.64 -4.31
C GLN A 62 -16.79 17.63 -5.58
N ARG A 63 -16.35 16.93 -6.63
CA ARG A 63 -17.11 16.81 -7.89
C ARG A 63 -18.29 15.87 -7.77
N ALA A 64 -18.20 14.86 -6.92
CA ALA A 64 -19.30 13.92 -6.67
C ALA A 64 -20.46 14.56 -5.88
N SER A 65 -20.32 15.82 -5.43
CA SER A 65 -21.28 16.51 -4.54
C SER A 65 -21.54 15.74 -3.24
N ASP A 66 -20.59 14.89 -2.84
CA ASP A 66 -20.69 14.02 -1.69
C ASP A 66 -19.92 14.69 -0.54
N THR A 67 -20.59 15.59 0.17
CA THR A 67 -19.98 16.44 1.22
C THR A 67 -19.58 15.65 2.47
N ASP A 68 -20.05 14.42 2.62
CA ASP A 68 -19.76 13.56 3.77
C ASP A 68 -18.58 12.61 3.53
N VAL A 69 -17.98 12.61 2.34
CA VAL A 69 -16.86 11.72 2.02
C VAL A 69 -15.52 12.42 2.28
N TYR A 70 -14.80 11.89 3.28
CA TYR A 70 -13.49 12.40 3.65
C TYR A 70 -12.45 11.97 2.60
N PRO A 71 -11.71 12.90 1.95
CA PRO A 71 -10.69 12.61 0.93
C PRO A 71 -9.66 11.57 1.38
N PHE A 72 -9.34 11.62 2.66
CA PHE A 72 -8.44 10.70 3.31
C PHE A 72 -8.94 9.26 3.24
N GLN A 73 -10.24 9.04 3.46
CA GLN A 73 -10.85 7.71 3.37
C GLN A 73 -10.82 7.17 1.94
N ILE A 74 -11.09 8.02 0.94
CA ILE A 74 -10.99 7.64 -0.48
C ILE A 74 -9.56 7.21 -0.81
N ALA A 75 -8.56 8.05 -0.51
CA ALA A 75 -7.17 7.75 -0.82
C ALA A 75 -6.70 6.45 -0.17
N HIS A 76 -7.02 6.23 1.11
CA HIS A 76 -6.60 5.02 1.82
C HIS A 76 -7.39 3.78 1.39
N ALA A 77 -8.64 3.93 0.94
CA ALA A 77 -9.38 2.84 0.31
C ALA A 77 -8.71 2.41 -1.01
N GLU A 78 -8.30 3.36 -1.84
CA GLU A 78 -7.60 3.06 -3.10
C GLU A 78 -6.20 2.49 -2.87
N ILE A 79 -5.44 3.02 -1.89
CA ILE A 79 -4.17 2.43 -1.48
C ILE A 79 -4.38 0.98 -0.99
N GLY A 80 -5.38 0.74 -0.16
CA GLY A 80 -5.69 -0.60 0.36
C GLY A 80 -6.04 -1.59 -0.75
N LYS A 81 -6.86 -1.18 -1.72
CA LYS A 81 -7.19 -1.99 -2.91
C LYS A 81 -5.93 -2.32 -3.71
N ARG A 82 -5.10 -1.31 -4.00
CA ARG A 82 -3.85 -1.49 -4.77
C ARG A 82 -2.87 -2.40 -4.03
N LEU A 83 -2.68 -2.20 -2.73
CA LEU A 83 -1.82 -3.03 -1.89
C LEU A 83 -2.27 -4.48 -1.89
N SER A 84 -3.55 -4.75 -1.65
CA SER A 84 -4.07 -6.11 -1.68
C SER A 84 -3.85 -6.80 -3.03
N ARG A 85 -3.99 -6.06 -4.14
CA ARG A 85 -3.76 -6.59 -5.48
C ARG A 85 -2.28 -6.94 -5.71
N VAL A 86 -1.38 -5.99 -5.45
CA VAL A 86 0.07 -6.18 -5.67
C VAL A 86 0.62 -7.28 -4.75
N ALA A 87 0.27 -7.24 -3.47
CA ALA A 87 0.68 -8.25 -2.49
C ALA A 87 0.31 -9.67 -2.94
N ARG A 88 -0.92 -9.87 -3.42
CA ARG A 88 -1.36 -11.17 -3.96
C ARG A 88 -0.58 -11.59 -5.20
N GLN A 89 -0.31 -10.65 -6.12
CA GLN A 89 0.41 -10.94 -7.36
C GLN A 89 1.83 -11.45 -7.09
N VAL A 90 2.51 -10.88 -6.09
CA VAL A 90 3.88 -11.25 -5.74
C VAL A 90 3.97 -12.39 -4.73
N GLY A 91 2.83 -12.91 -4.25
CA GLY A 91 2.79 -14.11 -3.42
C GLY A 91 2.66 -13.86 -1.92
N TYR A 92 2.02 -12.78 -1.49
CA TYR A 92 1.55 -12.61 -0.12
C TYR A 92 0.06 -12.95 0.01
N GLU A 93 -0.32 -13.45 1.18
CA GLU A 93 -1.71 -13.68 1.59
C GLU A 93 -2.07 -12.81 2.80
N THR A 94 -3.35 -12.47 2.92
CA THR A 94 -3.87 -11.70 4.06
C THR A 94 -4.37 -12.65 5.14
N GLU A 95 -3.80 -12.59 6.35
CA GLU A 95 -4.26 -13.39 7.50
C GLU A 95 -5.38 -12.72 8.31
N GLY A 96 -5.98 -11.64 7.78
CA GLY A 96 -6.95 -10.84 8.49
C GLY A 96 -6.27 -9.80 9.39
N SER A 97 -7.01 -9.33 10.40
CA SER A 97 -6.50 -8.36 11.37
C SER A 97 -5.52 -9.03 12.34
N GLY A 98 -4.30 -8.50 12.45
CA GLY A 98 -3.28 -9.02 13.36
C GLY A 98 -3.71 -9.00 14.83
N ASP A 99 -2.96 -9.74 15.66
CA ASP A 99 -3.11 -9.73 17.12
C ASP A 99 -2.45 -8.52 17.78
N GLU A 100 -1.57 -7.85 17.06
CA GLU A 100 -0.85 -6.67 17.52
C GLU A 100 -1.64 -5.39 17.22
N TRP A 101 -1.54 -4.42 18.15
CA TRP A 101 -2.11 -3.10 17.96
C TRP A 101 -1.05 -2.17 17.37
N GLU A 102 -1.43 -1.47 16.30
CA GLU A 102 -0.61 -0.43 15.69
C GLU A 102 -1.28 0.93 15.79
N THR A 103 -0.47 1.99 15.79
CA THR A 103 -0.96 3.35 15.61
C THR A 103 -1.19 3.60 14.12
N ASN A 104 -2.44 3.84 13.74
CA ASN A 104 -2.77 4.25 12.39
C ASN A 104 -2.26 5.68 12.10
N VAL A 105 -2.53 6.12 10.88
CA VAL A 105 -2.19 7.44 10.36
C VAL A 105 -2.87 8.61 11.07
N TRP A 106 -3.90 8.37 11.91
CA TRP A 106 -4.57 9.38 12.74
C TRP A 106 -4.09 9.40 14.19
N GLY A 107 -3.23 8.47 14.60
CA GLY A 107 -2.78 8.35 15.98
C GLY A 107 -3.57 7.33 16.81
N ASP A 108 -4.64 6.74 16.26
CA ASP A 108 -5.48 5.81 17.00
C ASP A 108 -4.91 4.39 16.99
N PRO A 109 -5.02 3.64 18.10
CA PRO A 109 -4.69 2.22 18.13
C PRO A 109 -5.72 1.43 17.30
N VAL A 110 -5.24 0.63 16.36
CA VAL A 110 -6.06 -0.24 15.52
C VAL A 110 -5.33 -1.56 15.24
N ARG A 111 -6.08 -2.62 14.95
CA ARG A 111 -5.50 -3.86 14.45
C ARG A 111 -5.18 -3.72 12.96
N PRO A 112 -3.91 -3.84 12.55
CA PRO A 112 -3.52 -3.76 11.15
C PRO A 112 -4.01 -4.97 10.36
N LEU A 113 -4.11 -4.82 9.04
CA LEU A 113 -4.17 -5.96 8.14
C LEU A 113 -2.76 -6.50 7.95
N ARG A 114 -2.57 -7.80 8.17
CA ARG A 114 -1.30 -8.49 8.04
C ARG A 114 -1.20 -9.22 6.71
N TYR A 115 -0.06 -9.07 6.05
CA TYR A 115 0.30 -9.74 4.79
C TYR A 115 1.48 -10.67 5.04
N CYS A 116 1.28 -11.97 4.84
CA CYS A 116 2.27 -13.02 5.10
C CYS A 116 2.78 -13.61 3.80
N ARG A 117 4.08 -13.92 3.74
CA ARG A 117 4.68 -14.60 2.58
C ARG A 117 4.03 -15.98 2.41
N THR A 118 3.60 -16.29 1.19
CA THR A 118 3.18 -17.66 0.86
C THR A 118 4.39 -18.58 0.77
N ALA A 119 4.16 -19.90 0.81
CA ALA A 119 5.19 -20.91 0.57
C ALA A 119 5.98 -20.68 -0.75
N ARG A 120 5.37 -20.03 -1.74
CA ARG A 120 6.00 -19.67 -3.01
C ARG A 120 7.08 -18.58 -2.86
N LEU A 121 6.93 -17.67 -1.91
CA LEU A 121 7.92 -16.62 -1.58
C LEU A 121 8.98 -17.09 -0.57
N LEU A 122 8.72 -18.18 0.15
CA LEU A 122 9.66 -18.77 1.10
C LEU A 122 10.68 -19.70 0.43
N GLN A 123 10.44 -20.10 -0.82
CA GLN A 123 11.48 -20.75 -1.61
C GLN A 123 12.50 -19.69 -2.04
N PRO A 124 13.80 -19.87 -1.75
CA PRO A 124 14.80 -18.98 -2.29
C PRO A 124 14.67 -19.04 -3.82
N SER A 125 14.33 -17.90 -4.42
CA SER A 125 14.52 -17.70 -5.85
C SER A 125 15.92 -18.19 -6.16
N HIS A 126 16.01 -19.21 -7.01
CA HIS A 126 17.26 -19.83 -7.46
C HIS A 126 18.40 -18.82 -7.41
N CYS A 127 19.48 -19.19 -6.71
CA CYS A 127 20.79 -18.63 -6.92
C CYS A 127 20.97 -18.47 -8.44
N ILE A 128 20.99 -17.23 -8.92
CA ILE A 128 21.62 -16.95 -10.19
C ILE A 128 23.09 -17.16 -9.87
N GLU A 129 23.59 -18.36 -10.14
CA GLU A 129 25.00 -18.61 -10.24
C GLU A 129 25.50 -17.69 -11.36
N GLU A 130 26.19 -16.62 -10.96
CA GLU A 130 27.12 -15.93 -11.85
C GLU A 130 28.20 -16.95 -12.24
N GLU A 131 28.04 -17.60 -13.39
CA GLU A 131 29.18 -18.18 -14.08
C GLU A 131 29.89 -17.06 -14.85
N ALA A 132 31.03 -16.64 -14.31
CA ALA A 132 32.07 -15.87 -14.99
C ALA A 132 33.20 -16.80 -15.45
#